data_AF-A0A968KDU2-F1
#
_entry.id   AF-A0A968KDU2-F1
#
_cell.length_a   1.000
_cell.length_b   1.000
_cell.length_c   1.000
_cell.angle_alpha   90.00
_cell.angle_beta   90.00
_cell.angle_gamma   90.00
#
_symmetry.space_group_name_H-M   'P 1'
#
loop_
_entity.id
_entity.type
_entity.pdbx_description
1 polymer ?
#
loop_
_entity_poly.entity_id
_entity_poly.type
_entity_poly.pdbx_seq_one_letter_code
_entity_poly.pdbx_strand_id
1 'polypeptide(L)'
;GAFLSVAEINQVLGVDARLYERLAPLVTVYSWAPQVDPMTAPREVLLAVPGLDAAAVEAFVAARESIYALQDAGAESAEPLPRLPVELLSAGARYLSRADSRVYTVDAEGELAGGARASRRAVVQLTGDARRPFAILAWFDSIPDPQLQPQAP
;
A
#
# COMPACT_ATOMS: atom_id res chain seq x y z
N GLY A 1 7.97 -22.54 -5.10
CA GLY A 1 6.58 -22.40 -4.62
C GLY A 1 6.21 -20.93 -4.59
N ALA A 2 4.98 -20.58 -4.20
CA ALA A 2 4.65 -19.19 -3.87
C ALA A 2 5.37 -18.76 -2.59
N PHE A 3 5.64 -17.47 -2.44
CA PHE A 3 6.19 -16.92 -1.20
C PHE A 3 5.14 -16.97 -0.08
N LEU A 4 5.55 -17.35 1.13
CA LEU A 4 4.69 -17.34 2.31
C LEU A 4 4.88 -16.07 3.15
N SER A 5 5.99 -15.37 2.94
CA SER A 5 6.32 -14.11 3.60
C SER A 5 7.11 -13.19 2.66
N VAL A 6 7.06 -11.87 2.91
CA VAL A 6 7.88 -10.89 2.18
C VAL A 6 9.38 -11.14 2.42
N ALA A 7 9.75 -11.64 3.60
CA ALA A 7 11.15 -11.90 3.96
C ALA A 7 11.83 -12.94 3.07
N GLU A 8 11.07 -13.84 2.43
CA GLU A 8 11.60 -14.85 1.51
C GLU A 8 12.23 -14.25 0.25
N ILE A 9 11.98 -12.97 -0.08
CA ILE A 9 12.69 -12.27 -1.14
C ILE A 9 14.22 -12.25 -0.92
N ASN A 10 14.69 -12.31 0.34
CA ASN A 10 16.12 -12.42 0.65
C ASN A 10 16.76 -13.72 0.13
N GLN A 11 15.96 -14.72 -0.25
CA GLN A 11 16.44 -15.98 -0.83
C GLN A 11 16.59 -15.90 -2.35
N VAL A 12 16.16 -14.80 -2.97
CA VAL A 12 16.29 -14.58 -4.40
C VAL A 12 17.72 -14.11 -4.71
N LEU A 13 18.37 -14.77 -5.66
CA LEU A 13 19.71 -14.42 -6.10
C LEU A 13 19.78 -12.94 -6.54
N GLY A 14 20.70 -12.19 -5.95
CA GLY A 14 20.91 -10.77 -6.26
C GLY A 14 20.11 -9.81 -5.37
N VAL A 15 19.30 -10.30 -4.43
CA VAL A 15 18.70 -9.47 -3.39
C VAL A 15 19.63 -9.40 -2.18
N ASP A 16 20.27 -8.25 -2.00
CA ASP A 16 20.99 -7.95 -0.77
C ASP A 16 20.06 -7.28 0.28
N ALA A 17 20.56 -7.13 1.50
CA ALA A 17 19.79 -6.54 2.60
C ALA A 17 19.29 -5.12 2.28
N ARG A 18 20.11 -4.32 1.58
CA ARG A 18 19.75 -2.95 1.20
C ARG A 18 18.62 -2.93 0.17
N LEU A 19 18.65 -3.83 -0.81
CA LEU A 19 17.58 -3.95 -1.79
C LEU A 19 16.31 -4.47 -1.12
N TYR A 20 16.43 -5.45 -0.23
CA TYR A 20 15.31 -5.94 0.56
C TYR A 20 14.63 -4.82 1.37
N GLU A 21 15.40 -4.02 2.12
CA GLU A 21 14.85 -2.90 2.91
C GLU A 21 14.06 -1.90 2.07
N ARG A 22 14.49 -1.63 0.83
CA ARG A 22 13.76 -0.76 -0.10
C ARG A 22 12.52 -1.41 -0.72
N LEU A 23 12.57 -2.71 -0.99
CA LEU A 23 11.47 -3.43 -1.65
C LEU A 23 10.38 -3.86 -0.68
N ALA A 24 10.74 -4.25 0.54
CA ALA A 24 9.83 -4.76 1.56
C ALA A 24 8.57 -3.90 1.79
N PRO A 25 8.64 -2.55 1.85
CA PRO A 25 7.45 -1.72 2.03
C PRO A 25 6.57 -1.63 0.77
N LEU A 26 7.05 -2.06 -0.40
CA LEU A 26 6.36 -1.90 -1.70
C LEU A 26 5.70 -3.19 -2.20
N VAL A 27 5.86 -4.31 -1.49
CA VAL A 27 5.39 -5.64 -1.92
C VAL A 27 4.55 -6.32 -0.84
N THR A 28 3.68 -7.23 -1.28
CA THR A 28 2.85 -8.05 -0.38
C THR A 28 2.67 -9.45 -0.96
N VAL A 29 2.50 -10.43 -0.07
CA VAL A 29 2.10 -11.81 -0.42
C VAL A 29 0.65 -12.11 -0.04
N TYR A 30 -0.06 -11.13 0.54
CA TYR A 30 -1.36 -11.33 1.17
C TYR A 30 -2.57 -10.87 0.34
N SER A 31 -2.37 -10.19 -0.80
CA SER A 31 -3.47 -9.57 -1.57
C SER A 31 -4.40 -10.57 -2.23
N TRP A 32 -3.93 -11.80 -2.49
CA TRP A 32 -4.63 -12.87 -3.23
C TRP A 32 -5.10 -12.43 -4.62
N ALA A 33 -4.56 -11.32 -5.11
CA ALA A 33 -4.81 -10.74 -6.43
C ALA A 33 -3.44 -10.50 -7.10
N PRO A 34 -3.27 -10.91 -8.37
CA PRO A 34 -2.03 -10.69 -9.10
C PRO A 34 -1.87 -9.26 -9.62
N GLN A 35 -2.93 -8.44 -9.58
CA GLN A 35 -2.91 -7.03 -10.00
C GLN A 35 -2.71 -6.06 -8.84
N VAL A 36 -2.24 -4.87 -9.18
CA VAL A 36 -2.08 -3.73 -8.27
C VAL A 36 -3.36 -2.90 -8.26
N ASP A 37 -3.83 -2.49 -7.08
CA ASP A 37 -4.91 -1.52 -6.97
C ASP A 37 -4.37 -0.09 -7.06
N PRO A 38 -4.66 0.67 -8.13
CA PRO A 38 -4.12 2.02 -8.29
C PRO A 38 -4.67 3.02 -7.27
N MET A 39 -5.76 2.69 -6.58
CA MET A 39 -6.30 3.56 -5.53
C MET A 39 -5.43 3.54 -4.26
N THR A 40 -4.78 2.42 -3.97
CA THR A 40 -4.02 2.25 -2.72
C THR A 40 -2.51 2.10 -2.93
N ALA A 41 -2.08 1.81 -4.16
CA ALA A 41 -0.67 1.62 -4.48
C ALA A 41 0.16 2.91 -4.28
N PRO A 42 1.35 2.81 -3.66
CA PRO A 42 2.32 3.90 -3.67
C PRO A 42 2.74 4.28 -5.09
N ARG A 43 3.22 5.52 -5.24
CA ARG A 43 3.71 6.07 -6.51
C ARG A 43 4.77 5.18 -7.15
N GLU A 44 5.72 4.68 -6.38
CA GLU A 44 6.82 3.83 -6.83
C GLU A 44 6.31 2.53 -7.46
N VAL A 45 5.25 1.96 -6.90
CA VAL A 45 4.61 0.75 -7.42
C VAL A 45 3.94 1.03 -8.76
N LEU A 46 3.26 2.17 -8.89
CA LEU A 46 2.65 2.59 -10.16
C LEU A 46 3.68 2.85 -11.25
N LEU A 47 4.82 3.49 -10.91
CA LEU A 47 5.92 3.69 -11.84
C LEU A 47 6.58 2.39 -12.32
N ALA A 48 6.47 1.31 -11.53
CA ALA A 48 6.96 0.00 -11.92
C ALA A 48 6.01 -0.75 -12.87
N VAL A 49 4.79 -0.26 -13.10
CA VAL A 49 3.80 -0.92 -13.97
C VAL A 49 4.21 -0.76 -15.44
N PRO A 50 4.40 -1.86 -16.19
CA PRO A 50 4.83 -1.78 -17.58
C PRO A 50 3.84 -1.02 -18.47
N GLY A 51 4.35 -0.05 -19.22
CA GLY A 51 3.59 0.77 -20.17
C GLY A 51 3.05 2.07 -19.59
N LEU A 52 3.12 2.29 -18.28
CA LEU A 52 2.78 3.59 -17.71
C LEU A 52 3.91 4.60 -17.89
N ASP A 53 3.53 5.81 -18.27
CA ASP A 53 4.43 6.96 -18.34
C ASP A 53 4.52 7.65 -16.97
N ALA A 54 5.69 8.21 -16.64
CA ALA A 54 5.91 8.87 -15.36
C ALA A 54 4.99 10.08 -15.17
N ALA A 55 4.81 10.92 -16.20
CA ALA A 55 3.94 12.10 -16.09
C ALA A 55 2.47 11.70 -15.93
N ALA A 56 2.04 10.61 -16.58
CA ALA A 56 0.71 10.04 -16.39
C ALA A 56 0.50 9.54 -14.95
N VAL A 57 1.50 8.87 -14.37
CA VAL A 57 1.46 8.43 -12.96
C VAL A 57 1.41 9.62 -12.01
N GLU A 58 2.26 10.64 -12.18
CA GLU A 58 2.23 11.82 -11.32
C GLU A 58 0.88 12.53 -11.35
N ALA A 59 0.32 12.75 -12.54
CA ALA A 59 -0.97 13.40 -12.70
C ALA A 59 -2.09 12.59 -12.04
N PHE A 60 -2.07 11.26 -12.19
CA PHE A 60 -3.03 10.38 -11.55
C PHE A 60 -2.91 10.41 -10.01
N VAL A 61 -1.69 10.29 -9.47
CA VAL A 61 -1.45 10.32 -8.02
C VAL A 61 -1.86 11.66 -7.43
N ALA A 62 -1.49 12.79 -8.06
CA ALA A 62 -1.91 14.11 -7.59
C ALA A 62 -3.43 14.27 -7.53
N ALA A 63 -4.14 13.81 -8.58
CA ALA A 63 -5.60 13.82 -8.60
C ALA A 63 -6.18 12.93 -7.48
N ARG A 64 -5.62 11.73 -7.29
CA ARG A 64 -6.02 10.79 -6.23
C ARG A 64 -5.86 11.40 -4.83
N GLU A 65 -4.68 11.94 -4.53
CA GLU A 65 -4.42 12.54 -3.22
C GLU A 65 -5.31 13.76 -2.94
N SER A 66 -5.60 14.56 -3.98
CA SER A 66 -6.56 15.68 -3.82
C SER A 66 -7.97 15.20 -3.45
N ILE A 67 -8.42 14.07 -3.99
CA ILE A 67 -9.71 13.47 -3.64
C ILE A 67 -9.69 13.02 -2.18
N TYR A 68 -8.63 12.34 -1.74
CA TYR A 68 -8.51 11.90 -0.34
C TYR A 68 -8.46 13.07 0.63
N ALA A 69 -7.70 14.12 0.32
CA ALA A 69 -7.66 15.33 1.14
C ALA A 69 -9.04 16.00 1.27
N LEU A 70 -9.83 16.04 0.20
CA LEU A 70 -11.21 16.58 0.24
C LEU A 70 -12.16 15.69 1.06
N GLN A 71 -11.97 14.37 1.02
CA GLN A 71 -12.77 13.43 1.82
C GLN A 71 -12.46 13.55 3.32
N ASP A 72 -11.18 13.67 3.68
CA ASP A 72 -10.73 13.84 5.06
C ASP A 72 -11.14 15.21 5.65
N ALA A 73 -11.19 16.25 4.82
CA ALA A 73 -11.60 17.60 5.23
C ALA A 73 -13.10 17.71 5.60
N GLY A 74 -13.88 16.65 5.43
CA GLY A 74 -15.29 16.61 5.77
C GLY A 74 -16.19 17.03 4.61
N ALA A 75 -17.19 16.18 4.34
CA ALA A 75 -18.12 16.25 3.21
C ALA A 75 -19.14 17.42 3.25
N GLU A 76 -18.80 18.56 3.85
CA GLU A 76 -19.62 19.78 3.80
C GLU A 76 -19.27 20.70 2.62
N SER A 77 -18.22 20.37 1.87
CA SER A 77 -17.89 21.03 0.61
C SER A 77 -18.95 20.69 -0.44
N ALA A 78 -19.76 21.66 -0.83
CA ALA A 78 -20.76 21.50 -1.91
C ALA A 78 -20.13 21.33 -3.30
N GLU A 79 -18.81 21.42 -3.42
CA GLU A 79 -18.11 21.20 -4.67
C GLU A 79 -18.05 19.71 -5.01
N PRO A 80 -18.41 19.33 -6.25
CA PRO A 80 -18.31 17.95 -6.69
C PRO A 80 -16.85 17.49 -6.66
N LEU A 81 -16.62 16.29 -6.13
CA LEU A 81 -15.30 15.67 -6.13
C LEU A 81 -14.73 15.64 -7.56
N PRO A 82 -13.44 15.98 -7.74
CA PRO A 82 -12.83 15.92 -9.06
C PRO A 82 -12.85 14.48 -9.59
N ARG A 83 -13.02 14.35 -10.91
CA ARG A 83 -12.99 13.03 -11.56
C ARG A 83 -11.57 12.50 -11.55
N LEU A 84 -11.41 11.24 -11.14
CA LEU A 84 -10.15 10.53 -11.23
C LEU A 84 -9.80 10.19 -12.70
N PRO A 85 -8.61 10.57 -13.20
CA PRO A 85 -8.23 10.40 -14.61
C PRO A 85 -7.70 8.98 -14.89
N VAL A 86 -8.57 7.98 -14.75
CA VAL A 86 -8.21 6.55 -14.89
C VAL A 86 -7.70 6.17 -16.28
N GLU A 87 -8.08 6.93 -17.30
CA GLU A 87 -7.62 6.76 -18.68
C GLU A 87 -6.11 6.93 -18.85
N LEU A 88 -5.47 7.72 -17.98
CA LEU A 88 -4.01 7.88 -17.94
C LEU A 88 -3.30 6.55 -17.63
N LEU A 89 -4.00 5.61 -16.98
CA LEU A 89 -3.46 4.31 -16.61
C LEU A 89 -3.78 3.21 -17.63
N SER A 90 -4.44 3.54 -18.74
CA SER A 90 -4.94 2.56 -19.72
C SER A 90 -3.86 1.66 -20.32
N ALA A 91 -2.65 2.18 -20.55
CA ALA A 91 -1.52 1.40 -21.06
C ALA A 91 -1.06 0.29 -20.10
N GLY A 92 -1.28 0.48 -18.80
CA GLY A 92 -0.96 -0.49 -17.75
C GLY A 92 -2.15 -1.36 -17.32
N ALA A 93 -3.33 -1.21 -17.95
CA ALA A 93 -4.60 -1.76 -17.44
C ALA A 93 -4.57 -3.27 -17.15
N ARG A 94 -3.78 -4.07 -17.88
CA ARG A 94 -3.63 -5.51 -17.64
C ARG A 94 -3.01 -5.88 -16.28
N TYR A 95 -2.27 -4.96 -15.66
CA TYR A 95 -1.60 -5.13 -14.36
C TYR A 95 -2.35 -4.46 -13.22
N LEU A 96 -3.42 -3.72 -13.53
CA LEU A 96 -4.15 -2.89 -12.58
C LEU A 96 -5.55 -3.46 -12.38
N SER A 97 -6.01 -3.48 -11.14
CA SER A 97 -7.39 -3.85 -10.82
C SER A 97 -7.84 -3.09 -9.59
N ARG A 98 -8.92 -2.32 -9.72
CA ARG A 98 -9.59 -1.72 -8.58
C ARG A 98 -10.46 -2.79 -7.92
N ALA A 99 -9.87 -3.55 -7.01
CA ALA A 99 -10.56 -4.56 -6.24
C ALA A 99 -10.81 -4.05 -4.82
N ASP A 100 -11.97 -4.36 -4.26
CA ASP A 100 -12.20 -4.19 -2.83
C ASP A 100 -11.30 -5.19 -2.09
N SER A 101 -10.14 -4.72 -1.63
CA SER A 101 -9.25 -5.54 -0.82
C SER A 101 -9.97 -5.96 0.45
N ARG A 102 -9.91 -7.25 0.78
CA ARG A 102 -10.34 -7.75 2.09
C ARG A 102 -9.19 -7.89 3.07
N VAL A 103 -7.98 -7.52 2.66
CA VAL A 103 -6.77 -7.65 3.45
C VAL A 103 -6.18 -6.27 3.68
N TYR A 104 -5.93 -5.98 4.95
CA TYR A 104 -5.50 -4.68 5.43
C TYR A 104 -4.27 -4.85 6.31
N THR A 105 -3.35 -3.90 6.22
CA THR A 105 -2.29 -3.74 7.20
C THR A 105 -2.77 -2.75 8.25
N VAL A 106 -2.73 -3.15 9.52
CA VAL A 106 -3.12 -2.32 10.65
C VAL A 106 -1.87 -2.00 11.46
N ASP A 107 -1.60 -0.71 11.57
CA ASP A 107 -0.50 -0.15 12.34
C ASP A 107 -1.07 0.46 13.62
N ALA A 108 -0.51 0.07 14.77
CA ALA A 108 -0.91 0.55 16.08
C ALA A 108 0.32 1.05 16.85
N GLU A 109 0.23 2.29 17.32
CA GLU A 109 1.27 2.94 18.14
C GLU A 109 0.67 3.42 19.46
N GLY A 110 1.46 3.35 20.52
CA GLY A 110 1.07 3.85 21.85
C GLY A 110 2.25 4.47 22.57
N GLU A 111 1.99 5.57 23.27
CA GLU A 111 2.96 6.28 24.10
C GLU A 111 2.40 6.41 25.53
N LEU A 112 3.20 6.01 26.51
CA LEU A 112 2.89 6.17 27.93
C LEU A 112 3.41 7.51 28.44
N ALA A 113 2.81 8.03 29.51
CA ALA A 113 3.18 9.31 30.13
C ALA A 113 4.68 9.42 30.53
N GLY A 114 5.37 8.28 30.71
CA GLY A 114 6.80 8.21 30.96
C GLY A 114 7.69 8.20 29.71
N GLY A 115 7.14 8.42 28.51
CA GLY A 115 7.86 8.42 27.23
C GLY A 115 8.14 7.03 26.64
N ALA A 116 7.67 5.96 27.27
CA ALA A 116 7.77 4.61 26.71
C ALA A 116 6.83 4.50 25.49
N ARG A 117 7.39 4.08 24.35
CA ARG A 117 6.66 3.89 23.10
C ARG A 117 6.65 2.42 22.69
N ALA A 118 5.53 1.96 22.14
CA ALA A 118 5.42 0.65 21.54
C ALA A 118 4.66 0.76 20.21
N SER A 119 5.13 0.03 19.21
CA SER A 119 4.44 -0.12 17.93
C SER A 119 4.21 -1.59 17.62
N ARG A 120 3.12 -1.86 16.90
CA ARG A 120 2.76 -3.19 16.39
C ARG A 120 2.11 -3.04 15.02
N ARG A 121 2.42 -4.00 14.14
CA ARG A 121 1.76 -4.13 12.85
C ARG A 121 1.13 -5.51 12.73
N ALA A 122 -0.07 -5.58 12.18
CA ALA A 122 -0.77 -6.81 11.85
C ALA A 122 -1.29 -6.77 10.42
N VAL A 123 -1.29 -7.92 9.73
CA VAL A 123 -2.04 -8.09 8.48
C VAL A 123 -3.33 -8.81 8.81
N VAL A 124 -4.45 -8.18 8.50
CA VAL A 124 -5.80 -8.62 8.88
C VAL A 124 -6.63 -8.87 7.64
N GLN A 125 -7.26 -10.03 7.57
CA GLN A 125 -8.25 -10.37 6.54
C GLN A 125 -9.66 -10.25 7.11
N LEU A 126 -10.53 -9.52 6.43
CA LEU A 126 -11.98 -9.53 6.67
C LEU A 126 -12.59 -10.79 6.03
N THR A 127 -13.29 -11.59 6.83
CA THR A 127 -13.80 -12.90 6.40
C THR A 127 -15.21 -12.84 5.81
N GLY A 128 -15.99 -11.83 6.21
CA GLY A 128 -17.44 -11.76 5.94
C GLY A 128 -18.30 -12.65 6.84
N ASP A 129 -17.73 -13.40 7.78
CA ASP A 129 -18.45 -14.19 8.77
C ASP A 129 -18.61 -13.39 10.08
N ALA A 130 -19.84 -13.09 10.47
CA ALA A 130 -20.13 -12.34 11.70
C ALA A 130 -19.59 -13.01 12.99
N ARG A 131 -19.44 -14.34 13.03
CA ARG A 131 -18.87 -15.04 14.20
C ARG A 131 -17.35 -14.96 14.26
N ARG A 132 -16.70 -14.73 13.12
CA ARG A 132 -15.25 -14.57 13.01
C ARG A 132 -14.95 -13.47 12.00
N PRO A 133 -15.27 -12.21 12.31
CA PRO A 133 -15.32 -11.12 11.32
C PRO A 133 -13.97 -10.84 10.66
N PHE A 134 -12.88 -11.19 11.34
CA PHE A 134 -11.53 -11.08 10.81
C PHE A 134 -10.64 -12.27 11.21
N ALA A 135 -9.57 -12.45 10.46
CA ALA A 135 -8.46 -13.34 10.78
C ALA A 135 -7.15 -12.55 10.68
N ILE A 136 -6.22 -12.81 11.60
CA ILE A 136 -4.88 -12.22 11.54
C ILE A 136 -3.99 -13.17 10.76
N LEU A 137 -3.44 -12.68 9.65
CA LEU A 137 -2.58 -13.43 8.75
C LEU A 137 -1.11 -13.36 9.18
N ALA A 138 -0.68 -12.21 9.72
CA ALA A 138 0.68 -12.00 10.17
C ALA A 138 0.77 -10.93 11.26
N TRP A 139 1.81 -11.05 12.09
CA TRP A 139 2.20 -10.08 13.12
C TRP A 139 3.63 -9.62 12.89
N PHE A 140 3.89 -8.37 13.22
CA PHE A 140 5.22 -7.76 13.21
C PHE A 140 5.44 -6.96 14.49
N ASP A 141 6.65 -7.04 15.03
CA ASP A 141 7.02 -6.39 16.28
C ASP A 141 7.25 -4.87 16.13
N SER A 142 7.30 -4.37 14.90
CA SER A 142 7.48 -2.96 14.61
C SER A 142 6.70 -2.53 13.36
N ILE A 143 6.42 -1.24 13.30
CA ILE A 143 6.00 -0.56 12.08
C ILE A 143 7.29 -0.05 11.39
N PRO A 144 7.53 -0.37 10.11
CA PRO A 144 8.60 0.24 9.32
C PRO A 144 8.43 1.76 9.27
N ASP A 145 9.51 2.47 9.57
CA ASP A 145 9.55 3.93 9.53
C ASP A 145 9.37 4.43 8.08
N PRO A 146 8.31 5.19 7.75
CA PRO A 146 8.09 5.73 6.41
C PRO A 146 9.16 6.76 6.01
N GLN A 147 9.84 7.39 6.97
CA GLN A 147 10.84 8.43 6.72
C GLN A 147 12.22 7.90 6.33
N LEU A 148 12.44 6.58 6.40
CA LEU A 148 13.63 5.90 5.88
C LEU A 148 13.55 5.58 4.38
N GLN A 149 12.63 6.21 3.64
CA GLN A 149 12.73 6.25 2.19
C GLN A 149 14.01 7.01 1.82
N PRO A 150 14.94 6.40 1.05
CA PRO A 150 16.10 7.13 0.59
C PRO A 150 15.62 8.32 -0.24
N GLN A 151 15.92 9.54 0.22
CA GLN A 151 15.83 10.70 -0.64
C GLN A 151 16.66 10.38 -1.90
N ALA A 152 16.00 10.44 -3.06
CA ALA A 152 16.67 10.25 -4.32
C ALA A 152 17.85 11.24 -4.42
N PRO A 153 19.02 10.81 -4.91
CA PRO A 153 20.16 11.71 -5.12
C PRO A 153 19.85 12.80 -6.16
#